data_AF-A0A1C5VW91-F1
#
_entry.id   AF-A0A1C5VW91-F1
#
_cell.length_a   1.000
_cell.length_b   1.000
_cell.length_c   1.000
_cell.angle_alpha   90.00
_cell.angle_beta   90.00
_cell.angle_gamma   90.00
#
_symmetry.space_group_name_H-M   'P 1'
#
loop_
_entity.id
_entity.type
_entity.pdbx_description
1 polymer ?
#
loop_
_entity_poly.entity_id
_entity_poly.type
_entity_poly.pdbx_seq_one_letter_code
_entity_poly.pdbx_strand_id
1 'polypeptide(L)'
;MREVENGIENMLNAIQAGVLTNSTKSRLEKLEAQQKELEVRIAEEKIARPRLSENQVRFWLTRFRKLDPNVKSHRETLINTFVNAVYLYDEKVLITFNYKDGTKTVTFDEIAAKDAPEGNGSDLGCFAPPKNLNV
;
A
#
# COMPACT_ATOMS: atom_id res chain seq x y z
N MET A 1 21.66 8.29 6.82
CA MET A 1 22.45 9.02 5.81
C MET A 1 23.32 10.07 6.47
N ARG A 2 22.76 11.16 7.02
CA ARG A 2 23.54 12.28 7.61
C ARG A 2 24.63 11.87 8.60
N GLU A 3 24.38 10.93 9.51
CA GLU A 3 25.40 10.50 10.49
C GLU A 3 26.60 9.79 9.85
N VAL A 4 26.38 9.01 8.78
CA VAL A 4 27.45 8.30 8.06
C VAL A 4 28.24 9.27 7.20
N GLU A 5 27.57 10.21 6.52
CA GLU A 5 28.19 11.29 5.73
C GLU A 5 29.10 12.17 6.61
N ASN A 6 28.59 12.63 7.76
CA ASN A 6 29.36 13.39 8.73
C ASN A 6 30.54 12.58 9.29
N GLY A 7 30.36 11.27 9.48
CA GLY A 7 31.43 10.36 9.89
C GLY A 7 32.55 10.31 8.86
N ILE A 8 32.22 10.14 7.57
CA ILE A 8 33.17 10.11 6.46
C ILE A 8 33.91 11.45 6.36
N GLU A 9 33.19 12.57 6.42
CA GLU A 9 33.77 13.91 6.37
C GLU A 9 34.78 14.16 7.50
N ASN A 10 34.43 13.75 8.73
CA ASN A 10 35.33 13.84 9.88
C ASN A 10 36.59 12.98 9.70
N MET A 11 36.47 11.78 9.13
CA MET A 11 37.60 10.91 8.86
C MET A 11 38.50 11.47 7.75
N LEU A 12 37.92 12.05 6.70
CA LEU A 12 38.66 12.72 5.63
C LEU A 12 39.41 13.94 6.14
N ASN A 13 38.78 14.76 7.00
CA ASN A 13 39.42 15.90 7.64
C ASN A 13 40.62 15.48 8.51
N ALA A 14 40.50 14.36 9.24
CA ALA A 14 41.61 13.82 10.03
C ALA A 14 42.77 13.31 9.15
N ILE A 15 42.48 12.74 7.98
CA ILE A 15 43.51 12.32 7.01
C ILE A 15 44.23 13.54 6.42
N GLN A 16 43.49 14.60 6.07
CA GLN A 16 44.06 15.86 5.57
C GLN A 16 44.99 16.54 6.59
N ALA A 17 44.67 16.43 7.88
CA ALA A 17 45.52 16.89 8.98
C ALA A 17 46.76 16.01 9.22
N GLY A 18 47.00 14.98 8.40
CA GLY A 18 48.18 14.10 8.49
C GLY A 18 48.03 12.92 9.46
N VAL A 19 46.85 12.69 10.04
CA VAL A 19 46.57 11.59 10.97
C VAL A 19 46.15 10.33 10.20
N LEU A 20 46.97 9.91 9.24
CA LEU A 20 46.76 8.66 8.51
C LEU A 20 47.33 7.49 9.32
N THR A 21 46.44 6.76 10.00
CA THR A 21 46.78 5.53 10.72
C THR A 21 45.97 4.37 10.18
N ASN A 22 46.44 3.12 10.40
CA ASN A 22 45.70 1.93 9.98
C ASN A 22 44.26 1.89 10.56
N SER A 23 44.07 2.42 11.77
CA SER A 23 42.74 2.56 12.40
C SER A 23 41.86 3.58 11.70
N THR A 24 42.41 4.70 11.23
CA THR A 24 41.67 5.74 10.49
C THR A 24 41.12 5.17 9.17
N LYS A 25 41.96 4.41 8.44
CA LYS A 25 41.57 3.74 7.19
C LYS A 25 40.47 2.69 7.40
N SER A 26 40.64 1.79 8.38
CA SER A 26 39.64 0.76 8.66
C SER A 26 38.28 1.34 9.06
N ARG A 27 38.27 2.46 9.80
CA ARG A 27 37.03 3.13 10.18
C ARG A 27 36.35 3.81 8.98
N LEU A 28 37.10 4.40 8.06
CA LEU A 28 36.57 4.96 6.82
C LEU A 28 35.93 3.86 5.94
N GLU A 29 36.63 2.74 5.72
CA GLU A 29 36.10 1.61 4.95
C GLU A 29 34.78 1.06 5.54
N LYS A 30 34.68 1.00 6.87
CA LYS A 30 33.44 0.59 7.55
C LYS A 30 32.29 1.58 7.30
N LEU A 31 32.56 2.88 7.33
CA LEU A 31 31.55 3.91 7.08
C LEU A 31 31.09 3.90 5.61
N GLU A 32 32.02 3.73 4.67
CA GLU A 32 31.70 3.58 3.25
C GLU A 32 30.86 2.32 2.97
N ALA A 33 31.19 1.20 3.61
CA ALA A 33 30.41 -0.02 3.51
C ALA A 33 28.98 0.16 4.06
N GLN A 34 28.84 0.83 5.21
CA GLN A 34 27.53 1.16 5.79
C GLN A 34 26.72 2.11 4.90
N GLN A 35 27.35 3.11 4.28
CA GLN A 35 26.69 4.00 3.33
C GLN A 35 26.11 3.21 2.16
N LYS A 36 26.92 2.35 1.55
CA LYS A 36 26.50 1.51 0.41
C LYS A 36 25.36 0.57 0.77
N GLU A 37 25.41 -0.04 1.96
CA GLU A 37 24.33 -0.91 2.45
C GLU A 37 23.03 -0.12 2.66
N LEU A 38 23.10 1.06 3.25
CA LEU A 38 21.93 1.93 3.45
C LEU A 38 21.33 2.40 2.12
N GLU A 39 22.16 2.72 1.12
CA GLU A 39 21.70 3.08 -0.22
C GLU A 39 20.95 1.94 -0.90
N VAL A 40 21.46 0.70 -0.80
CA VAL A 40 20.79 -0.49 -1.33
C VAL A 40 19.42 -0.67 -0.66
N ARG A 41 19.36 -0.65 0.68
CA ARG A 41 18.10 -0.79 1.41
C ARG A 41 17.10 0.32 1.07
N ILE A 42 17.57 1.56 0.90
CA ILE A 42 16.71 2.68 0.48
C ILE A 42 16.19 2.46 -0.94
N ALA A 43 17.01 1.95 -1.86
CA ALA A 43 16.58 1.65 -3.22
C ALA A 43 15.55 0.53 -3.25
N GLU A 44 15.77 -0.54 -2.49
CA GLU A 44 14.82 -1.64 -2.30
C GLU A 44 13.48 -1.15 -1.73
N GLU A 45 13.51 -0.34 -0.67
CA GLU A 45 12.30 0.25 -0.07
C GLU A 45 11.57 1.23 -1.01
N LYS A 46 12.32 2.02 -1.80
CA LYS A 46 11.73 2.91 -2.82
C LYS A 46 11.04 2.12 -3.94
N ILE A 47 11.57 0.95 -4.31
CA ILE A 47 10.94 0.05 -5.27
C ILE A 47 9.70 -0.60 -4.65
N ALA A 48 9.79 -1.01 -3.38
CA ALA A 48 8.68 -1.63 -2.65
C ALA A 48 7.51 -0.66 -2.40
N ARG A 49 7.78 0.64 -2.28
CA ARG A 49 6.77 1.69 -2.05
C ARG A 49 6.71 2.68 -3.22
N PRO A 50 6.04 2.34 -4.33
CA PRO A 50 5.84 3.28 -5.42
C PRO A 50 5.15 4.55 -4.92
N ARG A 51 5.75 5.72 -5.20
CA ARG A 51 5.13 7.02 -4.94
C ARG A 51 4.06 7.28 -5.98
N LEU A 52 2.81 6.93 -5.68
CA LEU A 52 1.66 7.21 -6.53
C LEU A 52 1.18 8.64 -6.30
N SER A 53 0.96 9.39 -7.38
CA SER A 53 0.31 10.71 -7.31
C SER A 53 -1.21 10.57 -7.19
N GLU A 54 -1.88 11.59 -6.65
CA GLU A 54 -3.34 11.58 -6.51
C GLU A 54 -4.04 11.35 -7.85
N ASN A 55 -3.55 11.99 -8.92
CA ASN A 55 -4.10 11.83 -10.27
C ASN A 55 -3.91 10.40 -10.79
N GLN A 56 -2.80 9.73 -10.47
CA GLN A 56 -2.58 8.33 -10.83
C GLN A 56 -3.55 7.41 -10.08
N VAL A 57 -3.73 7.62 -8.77
CA VAL A 57 -4.68 6.86 -7.97
C VAL A 57 -6.11 7.06 -8.48
N ARG A 58 -6.51 8.31 -8.76
CA ARG A 58 -7.83 8.64 -9.32
C ARG A 58 -8.03 7.98 -10.68
N PHE A 59 -7.05 8.08 -11.57
CA PHE A 59 -7.11 7.46 -12.89
C PHE A 59 -7.23 5.93 -12.78
N TRP A 60 -6.49 5.30 -11.88
CA TRP A 60 -6.58 3.87 -11.66
C TRP A 60 -7.95 3.46 -11.08
N LEU A 61 -8.46 4.19 -10.07
CA LEU A 61 -9.79 3.93 -9.47
C LEU A 61 -10.94 4.10 -10.48
N THR A 62 -10.85 5.08 -11.37
CA THR A 62 -11.90 5.30 -12.39
C THR A 62 -12.02 4.17 -13.41
N ARG A 63 -10.99 3.33 -13.58
CA ARG A 63 -11.05 2.15 -14.47
C ARG A 63 -12.06 1.11 -13.98
N PHE A 64 -12.24 0.98 -12.67
CA PHE A 64 -13.17 0.01 -12.09
C PHE A 64 -14.64 0.33 -12.41
N ARG A 65 -14.97 1.59 -12.79
CA ARG A 65 -16.33 2.00 -13.20
C ARG A 65 -16.82 1.30 -14.48
N LYS A 66 -15.91 0.75 -15.28
CA LYS A 66 -16.24 0.05 -16.53
C LYS A 66 -16.36 -1.46 -16.35
N LEU A 67 -16.09 -1.98 -15.15
CA LEU A 67 -16.22 -3.41 -14.86
C LEU A 67 -17.69 -3.77 -14.75
N ASP A 68 -18.09 -4.82 -15.45
CA ASP A 68 -19.43 -5.41 -15.38
C ASP A 68 -19.49 -6.44 -14.25
N PRO A 69 -20.32 -6.25 -13.21
CA PRO A 69 -20.44 -7.17 -12.07
C PRO A 69 -21.08 -8.53 -12.44
N ASN A 70 -21.71 -8.66 -13.62
CA ASN A 70 -22.22 -9.95 -14.07
C ASN A 70 -21.10 -10.90 -14.51
N VAL A 71 -19.93 -10.34 -14.87
CA VAL A 71 -18.77 -11.12 -15.31
C VAL A 71 -17.95 -11.56 -14.09
N LYS A 72 -17.70 -12.86 -13.98
CA LYS A 72 -16.95 -13.45 -12.84
C LYS A 72 -15.56 -12.83 -12.65
N SER A 73 -14.78 -12.69 -13.72
CA SER A 73 -13.42 -12.12 -13.66
C SER A 73 -13.42 -10.66 -13.17
N HIS A 74 -14.45 -9.89 -13.51
CA HIS A 74 -14.61 -8.53 -13.03
C HIS A 74 -14.94 -8.49 -11.54
N ARG A 75 -15.80 -9.39 -11.04
CA ARG A 75 -16.06 -9.54 -9.60
C ARG A 75 -14.79 -9.93 -8.85
N GLU A 76 -14.05 -10.91 -9.36
CA GLU A 76 -12.76 -11.34 -8.78
C GLU A 76 -11.77 -10.16 -8.71
N THR A 77 -11.69 -9.35 -9.77
CA THR A 77 -10.84 -8.16 -9.81
C THR A 77 -11.24 -7.13 -8.74
N LEU A 78 -12.54 -6.87 -8.56
CA LEU A 78 -13.05 -5.97 -7.53
C LEU A 78 -12.72 -6.47 -6.12
N ILE A 79 -12.93 -7.76 -5.86
CA ILE A 79 -12.65 -8.38 -4.55
C ILE A 79 -11.15 -8.29 -4.26
N ASN A 80 -10.30 -8.74 -5.17
CA ASN A 80 -8.84 -8.72 -5.00
C ASN A 80 -8.28 -7.31 -4.78
N THR A 81 -8.96 -6.30 -5.30
CA THR A 81 -8.52 -4.91 -5.19
C THR A 81 -8.97 -4.25 -3.90
N PHE A 82 -10.26 -4.37 -3.57
CA PHE A 82 -10.87 -3.58 -2.50
C PHE A 82 -10.98 -4.33 -1.18
N VAL A 83 -10.97 -5.66 -1.18
CA VAL A 83 -11.02 -6.47 0.04
C VAL A 83 -9.59 -6.78 0.47
N ASN A 84 -9.30 -6.49 1.74
CA ASN A 84 -8.04 -6.83 2.39
C ASN A 84 -8.11 -8.25 2.97
N ALA A 85 -9.13 -8.53 3.79
CA ALA A 85 -9.33 -9.83 4.41
C ALA A 85 -10.80 -10.06 4.78
N VAL A 86 -11.19 -11.32 4.83
CA VAL A 86 -12.52 -11.78 5.28
C VAL A 86 -12.33 -12.72 6.46
N TYR A 87 -12.94 -12.40 7.59
CA TYR A 87 -12.99 -13.27 8.76
C TYR A 87 -14.39 -13.88 8.88
N LEU A 88 -14.43 -15.21 8.94
CA LEU A 88 -15.67 -15.97 9.08
C LEU A 88 -15.83 -16.39 10.54
N TYR A 89 -16.99 -16.07 11.11
CA TYR A 89 -17.43 -16.53 12.43
C TYR A 89 -18.73 -17.31 12.28
N ASP A 90 -19.16 -17.96 13.37
CA ASP A 90 -20.36 -18.83 13.37
C ASP A 90 -21.68 -18.06 13.16
N GLU A 91 -21.70 -16.75 13.41
CA GLU A 91 -22.92 -15.91 13.29
C GLU A 91 -22.76 -14.75 12.31
N LYS A 92 -21.52 -14.47 11.86
CA LYS A 92 -21.21 -13.24 11.12
C LYS A 92 -19.96 -13.37 10.27
N VAL A 93 -19.87 -12.49 9.29
CA VAL A 93 -18.71 -12.26 8.44
C VAL A 93 -18.18 -10.86 8.70
N LEU A 94 -16.88 -10.74 8.94
CA LEU A 94 -16.19 -9.44 9.05
C LEU A 94 -15.34 -9.23 7.79
N ILE A 95 -15.72 -8.24 6.99
CA ILE A 95 -15.00 -7.86 5.78
C ILE A 95 -14.16 -6.62 6.09
N THR A 96 -12.87 -6.72 5.87
CA THR A 96 -11.94 -5.59 5.94
C THR A 96 -11.55 -5.16 4.53
N PHE A 97 -11.62 -3.88 4.24
CA PHE A 97 -11.39 -3.27 2.94
C PHE A 97 -10.10 -2.43 2.94
N ASN A 98 -9.52 -2.23 1.76
CA ASN A 98 -8.29 -1.47 1.53
C ASN A 98 -8.48 0.07 1.57
N TYR A 99 -9.58 0.58 2.14
CA TYR A 99 -9.85 2.02 2.27
C TYR A 99 -10.12 2.41 3.72
N LYS A 100 -10.07 3.72 4.01
CA LYS A 100 -10.23 4.27 5.37
C LYS A 100 -11.59 3.89 5.97
N ASP A 101 -11.60 3.46 7.23
CA ASP A 101 -12.81 3.01 7.95
C ASP A 101 -13.50 1.80 7.28
N GLY A 102 -12.73 1.00 6.53
CA GLY A 102 -13.21 -0.11 5.72
C GLY A 102 -13.45 -1.40 6.50
N THR A 103 -14.14 -1.39 7.64
CA THR A 103 -14.56 -2.64 8.29
C THR A 103 -16.08 -2.74 8.29
N LYS A 104 -16.62 -3.76 7.61
CA LYS A 104 -18.05 -4.03 7.59
C LYS A 104 -18.31 -5.39 8.22
N THR A 105 -19.17 -5.41 9.23
CA THR A 105 -19.71 -6.65 9.79
C THR A 105 -21.02 -6.93 9.10
N VAL A 106 -21.20 -8.17 8.63
CA VAL A 106 -22.44 -8.65 8.04
C VAL A 106 -22.86 -9.90 8.80
N THR A 107 -24.05 -9.91 9.39
CA THR A 107 -24.56 -11.09 10.12
C THR A 107 -25.18 -12.09 9.15
N PHE A 108 -25.25 -13.38 9.53
CA PHE A 108 -25.89 -14.37 8.66
C PHE A 108 -27.40 -14.14 8.50
N ASP A 109 -28.05 -13.58 9.52
CA ASP A 109 -29.46 -13.19 9.45
C ASP A 109 -29.68 -12.08 8.40
N GLU A 110 -28.75 -11.13 8.27
CA GLU A 110 -28.78 -10.10 7.22
C GLU A 110 -28.60 -10.67 5.80
N ILE A 111 -27.91 -11.80 5.66
CA ILE A 111 -27.68 -12.48 4.37
C ILE A 111 -28.85 -13.38 4.02
N ALA A 112 -29.45 -14.05 5.01
CA ALA A 112 -30.56 -14.99 4.84
C ALA A 112 -31.92 -14.31 4.70
N ALA A 113 -32.05 -13.05 5.14
CA ALA A 113 -33.26 -12.26 4.93
C ALA A 113 -33.57 -12.12 3.44
N LYS A 114 -34.76 -12.58 3.03
CA LYS A 114 -35.29 -12.44 1.65
C LYS A 114 -35.34 -10.98 1.17
N ASP A 115 -35.42 -10.05 2.13
CA ASP A 115 -35.42 -8.59 1.97
C ASP A 115 -34.18 -7.98 2.66
N ALA A 116 -32.99 -8.53 2.38
CA ALA A 116 -31.74 -7.90 2.82
C ALA A 116 -31.77 -6.41 2.42
N PRO A 117 -31.34 -5.48 3.31
CA PRO A 117 -31.41 -4.04 3.02
C PRO A 117 -30.81 -3.76 1.65
N GLU A 118 -31.53 -3.00 0.80
CA GLU A 118 -31.21 -2.71 -0.60
C GLU A 118 -29.72 -2.37 -0.75
N GLY A 119 -28.89 -3.36 -1.08
CA GLY A 119 -27.42 -3.19 -1.09
C GLY A 119 -26.58 -4.36 -0.54
N ASN A 120 -27.19 -5.39 0.05
CA ASN A 120 -26.45 -6.56 0.57
C ASN A 120 -26.62 -7.86 -0.25
N GLY A 121 -27.40 -7.86 -1.32
CA GLY A 121 -27.56 -9.02 -2.22
C GLY A 121 -26.51 -9.07 -3.32
N SER A 122 -25.86 -10.22 -3.50
CA SER A 122 -25.00 -10.52 -4.66
C SER A 122 -25.76 -10.56 -5.99
N ASP A 123 -27.09 -10.60 -5.94
CA ASP A 123 -27.97 -10.92 -7.08
C ASP A 123 -28.86 -9.74 -7.52
N LEU A 124 -28.54 -8.52 -7.07
CA LEU A 124 -29.25 -7.32 -7.49
C LEU A 124 -28.56 -6.71 -8.70
N GLY A 125 -29.25 -6.76 -9.83
CA GLY A 125 -28.81 -6.22 -11.11
C GLY A 125 -28.22 -4.81 -10.96
N CYS A 126 -27.08 -4.63 -11.63
CA CYS A 126 -26.33 -3.39 -11.83
C CYS A 126 -27.15 -2.12 -11.55
N PHE A 127 -27.12 -1.61 -10.32
CA PHE A 127 -27.63 -0.27 -10.06
C PHE A 127 -26.77 0.70 -10.87
N ALA A 128 -27.40 1.34 -11.86
CA ALA A 128 -26.76 2.37 -12.65
C ALA A 128 -26.26 3.48 -11.71
N PRO A 129 -25.10 4.09 -11.98
CA PRO A 129 -24.58 5.17 -11.15
C PRO A 129 -25.63 6.29 -11.04
N PRO A 130 -25.78 6.93 -9.86
CA PRO A 130 -26.76 7.98 -9.65
C PRO A 130 -26.55 9.08 -10.71
N LYS A 131 -27.58 9.32 -11.51
CA LYS A 131 -27.61 10.44 -12.45
C LYS A 131 -27.87 11.70 -11.65
N ASN A 132 -26.82 12.43 -11.28
CA ASN A 132 -26.90 13.87 -11.11
C ASN A 132 -25.59 14.49 -11.60
N LEU A 133 -25.72 15.20 -12.73
CA LEU A 133 -24.74 16.15 -13.26
C LEU A 133 -24.56 17.31 -12.27
N ASN A 134 -23.34 17.82 -12.17
CA ASN A 134 -23.00 19.19 -12.59
C ASN A 134 -21.48 19.28 -12.74
N VAL A 135 -21.03 19.48 -13.98
CA VAL A 135 -19.72 20.03 -14.33
C VAL A 135 -19.83 21.54 -14.30
#